data_AF-A0A925XPA6-F1
#
_entry.id   AF-A0A925XPA6-F1
#
_cell.length_a   1.000
_cell.length_b   1.000
_cell.length_c   1.000
_cell.angle_alpha   90.00
_cell.angle_beta   90.00
_cell.angle_gamma   90.00
#
_symmetry.space_group_name_H-M   'P 1'
#
loop_
_entity.id
_entity.type
_entity.pdbx_description
1 polymer ?
#
loop_
_entity_poly.entity_id
_entity_poly.type
_entity_poly.pdbx_seq_one_letter_code
_entity_poly.pdbx_strand_id
1 'polypeptide(L)'
;MTPPPEWLANLANEVAAQIEPLGTMGPIGCHYHPGPAGWEITVFAALTEVVGGPHDGRVFGARFEVDLKALLSIFSQVNAMYWQSQSLDKEDELGAHLSIEGFYGKEPVCVRIPAISPERFEPGRQMLVHRRRWQEVW
;
A
#
# COMPACT_ATOMS: atom_id res chain seq x y z
N MET A 1 19.30 8.07 11.15
CA MET A 1 17.87 8.09 10.80
C MET A 1 17.08 7.79 12.07
N THR A 2 16.16 8.66 12.46
CA THR A 2 15.25 8.40 13.58
C THR A 2 14.27 7.32 13.16
N PRO A 3 14.07 6.25 13.94
CA PRO A 3 13.09 5.23 13.61
C PRO A 3 11.68 5.83 13.57
N PRO A 4 10.78 5.31 12.72
CA PRO A 4 9.38 5.72 12.74
C PRO A 4 8.77 5.48 14.13
N PRO A 5 8.02 6.44 14.68
CA PRO A 5 7.25 6.24 15.91
C PRO A 5 6.36 4.99 15.84
N GLU A 6 6.21 4.30 16.98
CA GLU A 6 5.45 3.04 17.08
C GLU A 6 3.98 3.19 16.64
N TRP A 7 3.37 4.35 16.89
CA TRP A 7 1.98 4.61 16.50
C TRP A 7 1.75 4.53 14.98
N LEU A 8 2.79 4.75 14.16
CA LEU A 8 2.70 4.62 12.71
C LEU A 8 2.46 3.18 12.27
N ALA A 9 3.07 2.22 12.98
CA ALA A 9 2.85 0.80 12.69
C ALA A 9 1.42 0.38 13.01
N ASN A 10 0.85 0.88 14.11
CA ASN A 10 -0.54 0.64 14.45
C ASN A 10 -1.48 1.20 13.38
N LEU A 11 -1.27 2.46 12.97
CA LEU A 11 -2.05 3.08 11.91
C LEU A 11 -1.91 2.31 10.58
N ALA A 12 -0.70 1.92 10.18
CA ALA A 12 -0.48 1.16 8.96
C ALA A 12 -1.21 -0.19 8.97
N ASN A 13 -1.21 -0.90 10.11
CA ASN A 13 -1.94 -2.16 10.27
C ASN A 13 -3.46 -1.96 10.20
N GLU A 14 -3.98 -0.92 10.85
CA GLU A 14 -5.41 -0.60 10.81
C GLU A 14 -5.86 -0.22 9.39
N VAL A 15 -5.05 0.55 8.66
CA VAL A 15 -5.27 0.89 7.24
C VAL A 15 -5.21 -0.36 6.36
N ALA A 16 -4.20 -1.20 6.54
CA ALA A 16 -4.03 -2.44 5.77
C ALA A 16 -5.22 -3.39 5.94
N ALA A 17 -5.81 -3.42 7.14
CA ALA A 17 -7.01 -4.21 7.41
C ALA A 17 -8.26 -3.74 6.65
N GLN A 18 -8.24 -2.55 6.03
CA GLN A 18 -9.35 -2.05 5.20
C GLN A 18 -9.14 -2.32 3.70
N ILE A 19 -8.05 -3.01 3.33
CA ILE A 19 -7.76 -3.42 1.96
C ILE A 19 -8.34 -4.81 1.76
N GLU A 20 -9.42 -4.90 0.99
CA GLU A 20 -10.18 -6.11 0.75
C GLU A 20 -9.77 -6.77 -0.57
N PRO A 21 -9.11 -7.93 -0.55
CA PRO A 21 -8.58 -8.54 -1.77
C PRO A 21 -9.70 -9.12 -2.65
N LEU A 22 -9.69 -8.79 -3.94
CA LEU A 22 -10.51 -9.44 -4.98
C LEU A 22 -9.80 -10.69 -5.52
N GLY A 23 -9.55 -11.65 -4.62
CA GLY A 23 -8.83 -12.89 -4.90
C GLY A 23 -7.56 -13.04 -4.06
N THR A 24 -6.47 -13.51 -4.67
CA THR A 24 -5.20 -13.71 -3.96
C THR A 24 -4.37 -12.43 -3.95
N MET A 25 -4.02 -11.93 -2.76
CA MET A 25 -3.17 -10.74 -2.57
C MET A 25 -1.85 -11.09 -1.89
N GLY A 26 -0.77 -10.41 -2.28
CA GLY A 26 0.54 -10.55 -1.63
C GLY A 26 0.54 -9.90 -0.24
N PRO A 27 1.67 -9.94 0.47
CA PRO A 27 1.79 -9.21 1.72
C PRO A 27 1.52 -7.71 1.51
N ILE A 28 1.04 -7.04 2.55
CA ILE A 28 0.91 -5.58 2.53
C ILE A 28 2.22 -4.97 3.01
N GLY A 29 2.80 -4.11 2.17
CA GLY A 29 3.97 -3.31 2.49
C GLY A 29 3.59 -1.95 3.04
N CYS A 30 4.52 -1.35 3.77
CA CYS A 30 4.35 -0.01 4.31
C CYS A 30 5.65 0.79 4.22
N HIS A 31 5.53 2.06 3.87
CA HIS A 31 6.64 3.01 3.84
C HIS A 31 6.31 4.27 4.63
N TYR A 32 7.21 4.68 5.51
CA TYR A 32 7.08 5.86 6.35
C TYR A 32 8.01 6.97 5.86
N HIS A 33 7.49 8.17 5.67
CA HIS A 33 8.28 9.33 5.29
C HIS A 33 7.91 10.54 6.17
N PRO A 34 8.87 11.22 6.79
CA PRO A 34 8.59 12.47 7.49
C PRO A 34 8.38 13.60 6.47
N GLY A 35 7.17 14.16 6.43
CA GLY A 35 6.83 15.29 5.59
C GLY A 35 6.78 16.62 6.35
N PRO A 36 6.64 17.76 5.65
CA PRO A 36 6.61 19.09 6.28
C PRO A 36 5.37 19.33 7.15
N ALA A 37 4.27 18.62 6.89
CA ALA A 37 2.99 18.78 7.61
C ALA A 37 2.71 17.66 8.62
N GLY A 38 3.61 16.67 8.75
CA GLY A 38 3.38 15.47 9.54
C GLY A 38 3.99 14.23 8.89
N TRP A 39 3.61 13.05 9.37
CA TRP A 39 4.08 11.81 8.77
C TRP A 39 3.28 11.44 7.52
N GLU A 40 3.95 10.91 6.53
CA GLU A 40 3.33 10.26 5.38
C GLU A 40 3.51 8.75 5.49
N ILE A 41 2.42 8.02 5.25
CA ILE A 41 2.40 6.56 5.26
C ILE A 41 1.87 6.10 3.91
N THR A 42 2.65 5.30 3.20
CA THR A 42 2.19 4.61 1.99
C THR A 42 1.97 3.14 2.31
N VAL A 43 0.74 2.66 2.23
CA VAL A 43 0.35 1.26 2.48
C VAL A 43 -0.05 0.63 1.15
N PHE A 44 0.59 -0.46 0.75
CA PHE A 44 0.45 -1.00 -0.61
C PHE A 44 0.48 -2.53 -0.64
N ALA A 45 -0.30 -3.13 -1.55
CA ALA A 45 -0.24 -4.57 -1.78
C ALA A 45 0.98 -4.93 -2.64
N ALA A 46 1.78 -5.89 -2.18
CA ALA A 46 2.98 -6.33 -2.88
C ALA A 46 2.68 -6.84 -4.29
N LEU A 47 3.61 -6.55 -5.21
CA LEU A 47 3.59 -7.19 -6.53
C LEU A 47 3.84 -8.68 -6.43
N THR A 48 3.29 -9.41 -7.39
CA THR A 48 3.49 -10.84 -7.57
C THR A 48 4.33 -11.10 -8.81
N GLU A 49 5.45 -11.79 -8.64
CA GLU A 49 6.31 -12.27 -9.72
C GLU A 49 5.97 -13.72 -10.07
N VAL A 50 5.99 -14.05 -11.36
CA VAL A 50 5.90 -15.44 -11.84
C VAL A 50 7.29 -16.04 -11.94
N VAL A 51 7.51 -17.19 -11.29
CA VAL A 51 8.79 -17.91 -11.33
C VAL A 51 8.62 -19.28 -11.97
N GLY A 52 9.26 -19.44 -13.13
CA GLY A 52 9.23 -20.61 -13.99
C GLY A 52 8.10 -20.63 -15.03
N GLY A 53 8.24 -21.53 -16.02
CA GLY A 53 7.28 -21.70 -17.10
C GLY A 53 7.25 -20.58 -18.15
N PRO A 54 6.22 -20.53 -19.02
CA PRO A 54 6.18 -19.60 -20.17
C PRO A 54 6.02 -18.12 -19.82
N HIS A 55 5.71 -17.79 -18.56
CA HIS A 55 5.46 -16.42 -18.10
C HIS A 55 6.48 -15.98 -17.04
N ASP A 56 7.62 -16.67 -16.95
CA ASP A 56 8.69 -16.35 -16.00
C ASP A 56 9.12 -14.87 -16.08
N GLY A 57 9.35 -14.26 -14.92
CA GLY A 57 9.70 -12.84 -14.77
C GLY A 57 8.51 -11.86 -14.94
N ARG A 58 7.30 -12.34 -15.25
CA ARG A 58 6.13 -11.46 -15.30
C ARG A 58 5.77 -10.98 -13.90
N VAL A 59 5.59 -9.67 -13.75
CA VAL A 59 5.14 -9.03 -12.50
C VAL A 59 3.73 -8.46 -12.67
N PHE A 60 2.88 -8.60 -11.65
CA PHE A 60 1.54 -8.02 -11.64
C PHE A 60 1.06 -7.66 -10.23
N GLY A 61 0.26 -6.60 -10.13
CA GLY A 61 -0.35 -6.16 -8.87
C GLY A 61 -1.57 -6.98 -8.47
N ALA A 62 -1.90 -6.93 -7.18
CA ALA A 62 -3.16 -7.48 -6.67
C ALA A 62 -4.35 -6.63 -7.12
N ARG A 63 -5.54 -7.24 -7.17
CA ARG A 63 -6.81 -6.53 -7.30
C ARG A 63 -7.45 -6.50 -5.92
N PHE A 64 -7.90 -5.32 -5.49
CA PHE A 64 -8.51 -5.14 -4.19
C PHE A 64 -9.50 -3.98 -4.23
N GLU A 65 -10.35 -3.92 -3.22
CA GLU A 65 -11.20 -2.79 -2.89
C GLU A 65 -10.73 -2.20 -1.56
N VAL A 66 -11.15 -0.98 -1.25
CA VAL A 66 -10.86 -0.36 0.04
C VAL A 66 -12.18 0.01 0.71
N ASP A 67 -12.43 -0.46 1.93
CA ASP A 67 -13.57 0.00 2.71
C ASP A 67 -13.31 1.43 3.20
N LEU A 68 -13.71 2.40 2.38
CA LEU A 68 -13.54 3.82 2.68
C LEU A 68 -14.26 4.23 3.97
N LYS A 69 -15.39 3.59 4.31
CA LYS A 69 -16.15 3.97 5.51
C LYS A 69 -15.38 3.55 6.75
N ALA A 70 -14.88 2.32 6.78
CA ALA A 70 -14.06 1.83 7.89
C ALA A 70 -12.71 2.56 7.95
N LEU A 71 -12.08 2.80 6.80
CA LEU A 71 -10.82 3.55 6.70
C LEU A 71 -10.93 4.96 7.28
N LEU A 72 -12.00 5.70 6.95
CA LEU A 72 -12.20 7.05 7.48
C LEU A 72 -12.48 7.06 8.98
N SER A 73 -13.00 5.97 9.55
CA SER A 73 -13.27 5.86 10.98
C SER A 73 -12.02 5.69 11.85
N ILE A 74 -10.88 5.34 11.24
CA ILE A 74 -9.57 5.23 11.91
C ILE A 74 -9.04 6.61 12.33
N PHE A 75 -9.36 7.65 11.57
CA PHE A 75 -8.88 9.01 11.81
C PHE A 75 -9.70 9.69 12.90
N SER A 76 -9.03 10.39 13.82
CA SER A 76 -9.72 11.24 14.80
C SER A 76 -10.36 12.46 14.14
N GLN A 77 -9.76 12.93 13.04
CA GLN A 77 -10.29 13.98 12.20
C GLN A 77 -9.76 13.79 10.77
N VAL A 78 -10.63 13.90 9.78
CA VAL A 78 -10.27 13.91 8.35
C VAL A 78 -10.36 15.35 7.85
N ASN A 79 -9.26 15.86 7.31
CA ASN A 79 -9.18 17.19 6.72
C ASN A 79 -9.47 17.15 5.21
N ALA A 80 -8.95 16.13 4.54
CA ALA A 80 -9.15 15.93 3.12
C ALA A 80 -9.08 14.46 2.74
N MET A 81 -9.81 14.08 1.70
CA MET A 81 -9.70 12.79 1.04
C MET A 81 -9.78 13.00 -0.46
N TYR A 82 -8.84 12.40 -1.18
CA TYR A 82 -8.80 12.43 -2.64
C TYR A 82 -8.61 11.04 -3.22
N TRP A 83 -9.13 10.87 -4.42
CA TRP A 83 -8.82 9.74 -5.28
C TRP A 83 -8.16 10.28 -6.54
N GLN A 84 -6.92 9.87 -6.76
CA GLN A 84 -6.22 10.08 -8.00
C GLN A 84 -6.43 8.84 -8.88
N SER A 85 -7.15 9.01 -9.99
CA SER A 85 -7.54 7.88 -10.85
C SER A 85 -6.45 7.39 -11.79
N GLN A 86 -5.46 8.25 -12.09
CA GLN A 86 -4.39 7.98 -13.06
C GLN A 86 -3.09 8.64 -12.59
N SER A 87 -1.95 8.12 -13.04
CA SER A 87 -0.66 8.78 -12.82
C SER A 87 -0.64 10.18 -13.44
N LEU A 88 0.02 11.13 -12.77
CA LEU A 88 0.18 12.48 -13.30
C LEU A 88 1.11 12.49 -14.52
N ASP A 89 2.22 11.78 -14.43
CA ASP A 89 3.20 11.60 -15.49
C ASP A 89 4.05 10.33 -15.24
N LYS A 90 5.21 10.22 -15.89
CA LYS A 90 6.11 9.07 -15.77
C LYS A 90 6.96 9.09 -14.50
N GLU A 91 7.02 10.23 -13.81
CA GLU A 91 7.79 10.44 -12.59
C GLU A 91 6.90 10.27 -11.35
N ASP A 92 5.59 10.18 -11.52
CA ASP A 92 4.63 9.84 -10.47
C ASP A 92 4.76 8.38 -10.01
N GLU A 93 5.59 8.18 -9.00
CA GLU A 93 5.89 6.88 -8.40
C GLU A 93 4.69 6.22 -7.70
N LEU A 94 3.70 7.00 -7.24
CA LEU A 94 2.50 6.47 -6.58
C LEU A 94 1.42 6.06 -7.58
N GLY A 95 1.36 6.75 -8.72
CA GLY A 95 0.34 6.55 -9.73
C GLY A 95 -1.09 6.72 -9.21
N ALA A 96 -2.02 5.90 -9.70
CA ALA A 96 -3.40 5.94 -9.21
C ALA A 96 -3.47 5.53 -7.74
N HIS A 97 -4.05 6.36 -6.88
CA HIS A 97 -4.05 6.12 -5.43
C HIS A 97 -5.20 6.82 -4.70
N LEU A 98 -5.52 6.32 -3.51
CA LEU A 98 -6.30 7.03 -2.51
C LEU A 98 -5.37 7.80 -1.59
N SER A 99 -5.80 8.99 -1.16
CA SER A 99 -5.08 9.80 -0.20
C SER A 99 -6.00 10.39 0.84
N ILE A 100 -5.60 10.31 2.11
CA ILE A 100 -6.34 10.87 3.23
C ILE A 100 -5.38 11.70 4.07
N GLU A 101 -5.74 12.94 4.30
CA GLU A 101 -5.02 13.86 5.19
C GLU A 101 -5.87 14.10 6.42
N GLY A 102 -5.27 13.97 7.60
CA GLY A 102 -5.99 14.09 8.85
C GLY A 102 -5.12 13.89 10.06
N PHE A 103 -5.76 13.44 11.14
CA PHE A 103 -5.11 13.16 12.41
C PHE A 103 -5.37 11.72 12.84
N TYR A 104 -4.34 11.09 13.37
CA TYR A 104 -4.45 9.84 14.12
C TYR A 104 -4.17 10.16 15.61
N GLY A 105 -5.23 10.16 16.42
CA GLY A 105 -5.18 10.77 17.74
C GLY A 105 -4.95 12.28 17.64
N LYS A 106 -3.73 12.74 18.00
CA LYS A 106 -3.30 14.14 17.88
C LYS A 106 -2.22 14.36 16.82
N GLU A 107 -1.74 13.29 16.21
CA GLU A 107 -0.61 13.33 15.28
C GLU A 107 -1.11 13.58 13.86
N PRO A 108 -0.59 14.61 13.16
CA PRO A 108 -0.96 14.85 11.78
C PRO A 108 -0.33 13.80 10.86
N VAL A 109 -1.14 13.26 9.96
CA VAL A 109 -0.73 12.17 9.07
C VAL A 109 -1.39 12.27 7.70
N CYS A 110 -0.64 11.89 6.67
CA CYS A 110 -1.13 11.66 5.33
C CYS A 110 -1.00 10.17 5.00
N VAL A 111 -2.10 9.49 4.73
CA VAL A 111 -2.12 8.08 4.31
C VAL A 111 -2.34 8.00 2.80
N ARG A 112 -1.51 7.22 2.12
CA ARG A 112 -1.58 6.92 0.69
C ARG A 112 -1.77 5.42 0.48
N ILE A 113 -2.74 5.05 -0.34
CA ILE A 113 -2.98 3.66 -0.75
C ILE A 113 -2.96 3.60 -2.28
N PRO A 114 -1.81 3.29 -2.91
CA PRO A 114 -1.72 3.21 -4.35
C PRO A 114 -2.35 1.90 -4.86
N ALA A 115 -2.94 1.98 -6.05
CA ALA A 115 -3.56 0.84 -6.73
C ALA A 115 -2.51 -0.23 -7.11
N ILE A 116 -1.26 0.19 -7.31
CA ILE A 116 -0.13 -0.67 -7.61
C ILE A 116 1.01 -0.26 -6.66
N SER A 117 1.76 -1.24 -6.14
CA SER A 117 2.97 -0.96 -5.35
C SER A 117 3.93 -0.03 -6.10
N PRO A 118 4.55 0.95 -5.42
CA PRO A 118 5.58 1.78 -6.04
C PRO A 118 6.74 0.94 -6.58
N GLU A 119 7.33 1.36 -7.70
CA GLU A 119 8.35 0.59 -8.43
C GLU A 119 9.63 0.33 -7.63
N ARG A 120 9.95 1.19 -6.66
CA ARG A 120 11.13 1.02 -5.80
C ARG A 120 11.07 -0.21 -4.88
N PHE A 121 9.91 -0.84 -4.74
CA PHE A 121 9.73 -2.01 -3.89
C PHE A 121 9.70 -3.29 -4.71
N GLU A 122 10.58 -4.22 -4.37
CA GLU A 122 10.63 -5.55 -4.99
C GLU A 122 9.33 -6.34 -4.76
N PRO A 123 8.99 -7.28 -5.66
CA PRO A 123 7.84 -8.17 -5.49
C PRO A 123 7.89 -8.89 -4.13
N GLY A 124 6.78 -8.82 -3.39
CA GLY A 124 6.66 -9.49 -2.09
C GLY A 124 6.05 -10.88 -2.16
N ARG A 125 5.64 -11.31 -3.35
CA ARG A 125 5.11 -12.65 -3.57
C ARG A 125 5.62 -13.23 -4.87
N GLN A 126 5.88 -14.54 -4.86
CA GLN A 126 6.22 -15.33 -6.03
C GLN A 126 5.17 -16.41 -6.29
N MET A 127 4.84 -16.60 -7.56
CA MET A 127 4.07 -17.73 -8.07
C MET A 127 5.01 -18.79 -8.64
N LEU A 128 5.27 -19.85 -7.88
CA LEU A 128 6.12 -20.95 -8.31
C LEU A 128 5.33 -21.88 -9.24
N VAL A 129 5.46 -21.72 -10.55
CA VAL A 129 4.62 -22.41 -11.54
C VAL A 129 4.76 -23.92 -11.47
N HIS A 130 5.99 -24.43 -11.36
CA HIS A 130 6.26 -25.87 -11.29
C HIS A 130 5.72 -26.54 -10.02
N ARG A 131 5.54 -25.76 -8.94
CA ARG A 131 5.02 -26.23 -7.66
C ARG A 131 3.56 -25.88 -7.42
N ARG A 132 2.94 -25.10 -8.33
CA ARG A 132 1.58 -24.54 -8.19
C ARG A 132 1.35 -23.93 -6.81
N ARG A 133 2.34 -23.17 -6.32
CA ARG A 133 2.36 -22.64 -4.96
C ARG A 133 2.70 -21.15 -4.94
N TRP A 134 2.09 -20.43 -4.02
CA TRP A 134 2.46 -19.07 -3.65
C TRP A 134 3.53 -19.08 -2.56
N GLN A 135 4.51 -18.21 -2.70
CA GLN A 135 5.56 -17.98 -1.71
C GLN A 135 5.65 -16.48 -1.43
N GLU A 136 5.54 -16.11 -0.16
CA GLU A 136 5.81 -14.75 0.31
C GLU A 136 7.32 -14.58 0.51
N VAL A 137 7.84 -13.40 0.18
CA VAL A 137 9.29 -13.13 0.12
C VAL A 137 9.73 -12.12 1.17
N TRP A 138 8.80 -11.32 1.69
CA TRP A 138 8.98 -10.44 2.84
C TRP A 138 7.68 -10.35 3.64
#